data_AF-A0A1C4XCY3-F1
#
_entry.id   AF-A0A1C4XCY3-F1
#
_cell.length_a   1.000
_cell.length_b   1.000
_cell.length_c   1.000
_cell.angle_alpha   90.00
_cell.angle_beta   90.00
_cell.angle_gamma   90.00
#
_symmetry.space_group_name_H-M   'P 1'
#
loop_
_entity.id
_entity.type
_entity.pdbx_description
1 polymer ?
#
loop_
_entity_poly.entity_id
_entity_poly.type
_entity_poly.pdbx_seq_one_letter_code
_entity_poly.pdbx_strand_id
1 'polypeptide(L)'
;MWQHATVPNDAAHGSSAQIPARHLATVAAPLDPASADAPQVLHWPGRTLLVQRADTELAVRELEGDGMEVRFPAPWPRRYGSVAVSPTGDVAVFAGVHALRAVNSTGAVRWELRHGCWSAAVCTEAHASFSEYADDYHHGHADSGSAAFSSDGKLLWAHVRNHAGDDVEEEWLIIDPADGTVLTRAGTMTVGSGSSHFPHPNPAYMGLTVGEGEESSPVLWGHWDGERLTVQRFVEEVLLAVSPSGEHFLTTDLGQWTLYLHRADDGMELRQLDAEEAVPHPANEDDDRVRWDYEAAAFPYDDTAVVGTEDYPEGPRHWLVDPRTMALHGQVAYPFPVSGPPRSAGQGAWYTVSADQTCLHLWNLPHRE
;
A
#
# COMPACT_ATOMS: atom_id res chain seq x y z
N MET A 1 40.04 21.79 35.47
CA MET A 1 39.83 20.42 35.93
C MET A 1 38.36 20.34 36.34
N TRP A 2 37.48 20.16 35.35
CA TRP A 2 36.03 20.17 35.52
C TRP A 2 35.59 18.71 35.54
N GLN A 3 35.05 18.27 36.68
CA GLN A 3 34.47 16.95 36.85
C GLN A 3 33.11 16.94 36.15
N HIS A 4 32.98 16.12 35.11
CA HIS A 4 31.69 15.72 34.57
C HIS A 4 31.01 14.83 35.61
N ALA A 5 29.88 15.30 36.14
CA ALA A 5 28.94 14.46 36.85
C ALA A 5 28.16 13.64 35.82
N THR A 6 28.49 12.36 35.70
CA THR A 6 27.69 11.37 35.01
C THR A 6 26.43 11.13 35.82
N VAL A 7 25.28 11.51 35.27
CA VAL A 7 23.97 11.06 35.77
C VAL A 7 23.78 9.62 35.28
N PRO A 8 23.50 8.63 36.15
CA PRO A 8 23.19 7.28 35.70
C PRO A 8 21.83 7.31 35.02
N ASN A 9 21.78 6.88 33.76
CA ASN A 9 20.55 6.57 33.07
C ASN A 9 20.11 5.19 33.56
N ASP A 10 19.30 5.14 34.63
CA ASP A 10 18.59 3.93 35.04
C ASP A 10 17.53 3.62 33.99
N ALA A 11 17.96 2.99 32.88
CA ALA A 11 17.08 2.33 31.94
C ALA A 11 16.49 1.08 32.61
N ALA A 12 15.43 1.27 33.37
CA ALA A 12 14.55 0.19 33.78
C ALA A 12 14.05 -0.52 32.51
N HIS A 13 14.40 -1.80 32.37
CA HIS A 13 13.81 -2.73 31.41
C HIS A 13 12.33 -2.93 31.75
N GLY A 14 11.52 -1.92 31.47
CA GLY A 14 10.08 -1.92 31.66
C GLY A 14 9.42 -2.68 30.53
N SER A 15 8.59 -3.68 30.89
CA SER A 15 7.54 -4.20 30.00
C SER A 15 6.91 -3.04 29.24
N SER A 16 6.92 -3.08 27.91
CA SER A 16 6.15 -2.13 27.11
C SER A 16 4.71 -2.13 27.60
N ALA A 17 4.12 -0.94 27.71
CA ALA A 17 2.70 -0.82 28.01
C ALA A 17 1.92 -1.57 26.92
N GLN A 18 0.99 -2.43 27.33
CA GLN A 18 0.11 -3.16 26.42
C GLN A 18 -1.16 -2.34 26.21
N ILE A 19 -1.45 -1.98 24.97
CA ILE A 19 -2.63 -1.20 24.60
C ILE A 19 -3.66 -2.14 23.96
N PRO A 20 -4.83 -2.38 24.57
CA PRO A 20 -5.79 -3.33 24.05
C PRO A 20 -6.40 -2.85 22.74
N ALA A 21 -6.34 -3.67 21.69
CA ALA A 21 -7.17 -3.51 20.50
C ALA A 21 -8.58 -4.02 20.78
N ARG A 22 -9.59 -3.31 20.28
CA ARG A 22 -10.97 -3.77 20.28
C ARG A 22 -11.28 -4.40 18.92
N HIS A 23 -11.74 -5.65 18.95
CA HIS A 23 -12.27 -6.34 17.78
C HIS A 23 -13.61 -5.70 17.38
N LEU A 24 -13.71 -5.26 16.12
CA LEU A 24 -14.94 -4.70 15.56
C LEU A 24 -15.75 -5.78 14.85
N ALA A 25 -15.11 -6.54 13.97
CA ALA A 25 -15.76 -7.56 13.17
C ALA A 25 -14.74 -8.54 12.58
N THR A 26 -15.23 -9.73 12.25
CA THR A 26 -14.52 -10.68 11.38
C THR A 26 -15.30 -10.77 10.08
N VAL A 27 -14.61 -10.56 8.96
CA VAL A 27 -15.22 -10.53 7.64
C VAL A 27 -14.62 -11.63 6.78
N ALA A 28 -15.46 -12.55 6.30
CA ALA A 28 -15.01 -13.63 5.44
C ALA A 28 -14.51 -13.09 4.08
N ALA A 29 -13.40 -13.63 3.61
CA ALA A 29 -12.90 -13.38 2.26
C ALA A 29 -13.95 -13.88 1.23
N PRO A 30 -14.23 -13.13 0.15
CA PRO A 30 -15.24 -13.51 -0.82
C PRO A 30 -14.81 -14.67 -1.75
N LEU A 31 -13.51 -14.97 -1.85
CA LEU A 31 -12.94 -15.99 -2.73
C LEU A 31 -12.05 -16.98 -1.96
N ASP A 32 -11.82 -18.14 -2.57
CA ASP A 32 -10.98 -19.20 -2.00
C ASP A 32 -9.50 -18.79 -2.00
N PRO A 33 -8.82 -18.75 -0.83
CA PRO A 33 -7.42 -18.34 -0.71
C PRO A 33 -6.45 -19.23 -1.50
N ALA A 34 -6.83 -20.46 -1.87
CA ALA A 34 -5.98 -21.30 -2.74
C ALA A 34 -5.83 -20.72 -4.16
N SER A 35 -6.75 -19.85 -4.58
CA SER A 35 -6.84 -19.33 -5.95
C SER A 35 -6.99 -17.81 -6.02
N ALA A 36 -6.78 -17.13 -4.89
CA ALA A 36 -6.94 -15.70 -4.75
C ALA A 36 -5.79 -15.07 -3.96
N ASP A 37 -5.62 -13.76 -4.13
CA ASP A 37 -4.76 -12.95 -3.28
C ASP A 37 -5.42 -12.76 -1.89
N ALA A 38 -4.65 -12.25 -0.93
CA ALA A 38 -5.20 -11.86 0.37
C ALA A 38 -6.31 -10.80 0.18
N PRO A 39 -7.41 -10.86 0.95
CA PRO A 39 -8.44 -9.84 0.90
C PRO A 39 -7.89 -8.48 1.35
N GLN A 40 -8.31 -7.43 0.66
CA GLN A 40 -7.90 -6.05 0.93
C GLN A 40 -9.11 -5.17 1.24
N VAL A 41 -8.92 -4.19 2.11
CA VAL A 41 -9.90 -3.14 2.36
C VAL A 41 -9.51 -1.88 1.60
N LEU A 42 -10.37 -1.43 0.70
CA LEU A 42 -10.26 -0.12 0.06
C LEU A 42 -11.21 0.85 0.77
N HIS A 43 -10.76 2.06 1.04
CA HIS A 43 -11.54 3.02 1.81
C HIS A 43 -11.44 4.44 1.24
N TRP A 44 -12.56 5.14 1.33
CA TRP A 44 -12.72 6.55 0.96
C TRP A 44 -13.67 7.24 1.95
N PRO A 45 -13.75 8.58 1.96
CA PRO A 45 -14.74 9.26 2.77
C PRO A 45 -16.15 8.72 2.53
N GLY A 46 -16.72 8.06 3.55
CA GLY A 46 -18.08 7.54 3.54
C GLY A 46 -18.28 6.18 2.85
N ARG A 47 -17.21 5.49 2.40
CA ARG A 47 -17.36 4.16 1.79
C ARG A 47 -16.15 3.26 1.96
N THR A 48 -16.42 1.99 2.22
CA THR A 48 -15.39 0.96 2.42
C THR A 48 -15.77 -0.31 1.65
N LEU A 49 -14.85 -0.82 0.85
CA LEU A 49 -15.01 -2.02 0.03
C LEU A 49 -14.02 -3.09 0.48
N LEU A 50 -14.50 -4.33 0.56
CA LEU A 50 -13.69 -5.53 0.59
C LEU A 50 -13.44 -5.98 -0.84
N VAL A 51 -12.17 -6.13 -1.21
CA VAL A 51 -11.75 -6.54 -2.54
C VAL A 51 -10.87 -7.76 -2.45
N GLN A 52 -11.09 -8.72 -3.34
CA GLN A 52 -10.20 -9.88 -3.47
C GLN A 52 -10.08 -10.30 -4.92
N ARG A 53 -8.84 -10.48 -5.38
CA ARG A 53 -8.49 -10.83 -6.75
C ARG A 53 -8.20 -12.33 -6.85
N ALA A 54 -8.84 -13.01 -7.78
CA ALA A 54 -8.52 -14.38 -8.18
C ALA A 54 -8.07 -14.44 -9.65
N ASP A 55 -7.68 -15.64 -10.10
CA ASP A 55 -7.20 -15.84 -11.47
C ASP A 55 -8.25 -15.54 -12.54
N THR A 56 -9.54 -15.72 -12.23
CA THR A 56 -10.63 -15.58 -13.20
C THR A 56 -11.58 -14.43 -12.91
N GLU A 57 -11.53 -13.85 -11.71
CA GLU A 57 -12.44 -12.78 -11.31
C GLU A 57 -11.83 -11.85 -10.26
N LEU A 58 -12.52 -10.75 -10.03
CA LEU A 58 -12.33 -9.84 -8.90
C LEU A 58 -13.67 -9.76 -8.17
N ALA A 59 -13.68 -10.06 -6.88
CA ALA A 59 -14.86 -9.86 -6.03
C ALA A 59 -14.71 -8.54 -5.27
N VAL A 60 -15.79 -7.76 -5.26
CA VAL A 60 -15.91 -6.48 -4.57
C VAL A 60 -17.18 -6.51 -3.74
N ARG A 61 -17.07 -6.30 -2.43
CA ARG A 61 -18.22 -6.29 -1.53
C ARG A 61 -18.20 -5.06 -0.65
N GLU A 62 -19.34 -4.39 -0.51
CA GLU A 62 -19.44 -3.29 0.46
C GLU A 62 -19.34 -3.81 1.89
N LEU A 63 -18.47 -3.22 2.71
CA LEU A 63 -18.33 -3.60 4.12
C LEU A 63 -19.42 -2.94 4.99
N GLU A 64 -19.85 -1.76 4.58
CA GLU A 64 -20.95 -1.03 5.20
C GLU A 64 -22.23 -1.21 4.37
N GLY A 65 -23.40 -1.17 5.00
CA GLY A 65 -24.68 -1.26 4.27
C GLY A 65 -25.20 -2.68 4.04
N ASP A 66 -25.74 -2.95 2.85
CA ASP A 66 -26.47 -4.20 2.54
C ASP A 66 -25.57 -5.38 2.13
N GLY A 67 -24.25 -5.14 2.02
CA GLY A 67 -23.27 -6.16 1.67
C GLY A 67 -23.34 -6.59 0.20
N MET A 68 -23.83 -5.73 -0.70
CA MET A 68 -23.87 -6.01 -2.13
C MET A 68 -22.48 -6.44 -2.65
N GLU A 69 -22.45 -7.60 -3.29
CA GLU A 69 -21.24 -8.16 -3.92
C GLU A 69 -21.34 -8.00 -5.44
N VAL A 70 -20.29 -7.44 -6.04
CA VAL A 70 -20.10 -7.29 -7.48
C VAL A 70 -18.87 -8.08 -7.89
N ARG A 71 -18.97 -8.79 -9.01
CA ARG A 71 -17.86 -9.57 -9.57
C ARG A 71 -17.49 -9.02 -10.94
N PHE A 72 -16.19 -8.97 -11.21
CA PHE A 72 -15.64 -8.54 -12.50
C PHE A 72 -14.82 -9.67 -13.10
N PRO A 73 -15.13 -10.12 -14.33
CA PRO A 73 -14.30 -11.07 -15.05
C PRO A 73 -12.86 -10.56 -15.22
N ALA A 74 -11.90 -11.42 -14.89
CA ALA A 74 -10.47 -11.18 -15.10
C ALA A 74 -10.12 -11.23 -16.59
N PRO A 75 -9.43 -10.23 -17.14
CA PRO A 75 -8.86 -10.34 -18.48
C PRO A 75 -7.62 -11.23 -18.54
N TRP A 76 -6.93 -11.44 -17.41
CA TRP A 76 -5.77 -12.32 -17.24
C TRP A 76 -5.64 -12.79 -15.76
N PRO A 77 -4.93 -13.90 -15.48
CA PRO A 77 -4.68 -14.39 -14.12
C PRO A 77 -3.97 -13.38 -13.22
N ARG A 78 -4.12 -13.52 -11.90
CA ARG A 78 -3.61 -12.53 -10.92
C ARG A 78 -2.10 -12.36 -10.94
N ARG A 79 -1.35 -13.39 -11.37
CA ARG A 79 0.11 -13.29 -11.56
C ARG A 79 0.56 -12.33 -12.67
N TYR A 80 -0.34 -11.86 -13.53
CA TYR A 80 -0.01 -10.95 -14.64
C TYR A 80 -0.30 -9.48 -14.31
N GLY A 81 -0.23 -9.10 -13.03
CA GLY A 81 -0.28 -7.71 -12.59
C GLY A 81 -1.34 -7.43 -11.52
N SER A 82 -1.66 -6.16 -11.32
CA SER A 82 -2.47 -5.68 -10.21
C SER A 82 -3.87 -5.22 -10.64
N VAL A 83 -4.66 -4.76 -9.67
CA VAL A 83 -6.04 -4.32 -9.90
C VAL A 83 -6.41 -3.11 -9.05
N ALA A 84 -7.24 -2.24 -9.61
CA ALA A 84 -7.87 -1.12 -8.92
C ALA A 84 -9.38 -1.16 -9.10
N VAL A 85 -10.12 -0.67 -8.12
CA VAL A 85 -11.60 -0.58 -8.15
C VAL A 85 -12.00 0.88 -7.93
N SER A 86 -12.98 1.36 -8.71
CA SER A 86 -13.51 2.70 -8.52
C SER A 86 -14.16 2.85 -7.14
N PRO A 87 -14.18 4.05 -6.53
CA PRO A 87 -14.89 4.27 -5.25
C PRO A 87 -16.38 3.91 -5.34
N THR A 88 -16.97 3.99 -6.53
CA THR A 88 -18.35 3.57 -6.82
C THR A 88 -18.53 2.05 -6.93
N GLY A 89 -17.45 1.27 -7.04
CA GLY A 89 -17.50 -0.20 -7.10
C GLY A 89 -18.09 -0.75 -8.41
N ASP A 90 -18.18 0.07 -9.46
CA ASP A 90 -18.83 -0.27 -10.74
C ASP A 90 -17.83 -0.43 -11.91
N VAL A 91 -16.55 -0.12 -11.67
CA VAL A 91 -15.43 -0.27 -12.61
C VAL A 91 -14.26 -0.94 -11.91
N ALA A 92 -13.67 -1.93 -12.58
CA ALA A 92 -12.38 -2.49 -12.22
C ALA A 92 -11.36 -2.17 -13.33
N VAL A 93 -10.17 -1.72 -12.96
CA VAL A 93 -9.03 -1.53 -13.85
C VAL A 93 -8.00 -2.59 -13.52
N PHE A 94 -7.69 -3.44 -14.51
CA PHE A 94 -6.60 -4.41 -14.41
C PHE A 94 -5.34 -3.81 -15.00
N ALA A 95 -4.28 -3.71 -14.21
CA ALA A 95 -2.97 -3.25 -14.65
C ALA A 95 -2.11 -4.47 -14.97
N GLY A 96 -2.02 -4.79 -16.25
CA GLY A 96 -1.43 -6.02 -16.76
C GLY A 96 0.04 -5.87 -17.16
N VAL A 97 0.60 -6.94 -17.73
CA VAL A 97 1.98 -6.93 -18.25
C VAL A 97 2.15 -6.00 -19.48
N HIS A 98 1.08 -5.78 -20.25
CA HIS A 98 1.09 -5.01 -21.52
C HIS A 98 -0.05 -4.00 -21.67
N ALA A 99 -0.98 -3.95 -20.71
CA ALA A 99 -2.17 -3.13 -20.84
C ALA A 99 -2.79 -2.77 -19.50
N LEU A 100 -3.31 -1.55 -19.41
CA LEU A 100 -4.37 -1.22 -18.46
C LEU A 100 -5.71 -1.49 -19.14
N ARG A 101 -6.60 -2.24 -18.49
CA ARG A 101 -7.93 -2.55 -19.03
C ARG A 101 -9.02 -2.26 -18.01
N ALA A 102 -9.89 -1.30 -18.32
CA ALA A 102 -11.09 -1.04 -17.54
C ALA A 102 -12.25 -1.91 -18.01
N VAL A 103 -12.91 -2.59 -17.08
CA VAL A 103 -14.09 -3.42 -17.35
C VAL A 103 -15.23 -3.09 -16.37
N ASN A 104 -16.44 -3.37 -16.82
CA ASN A 104 -17.61 -3.41 -15.93
C ASN A 104 -17.84 -4.83 -15.37
N SER A 105 -18.86 -4.99 -14.54
CA SER A 105 -19.22 -6.28 -13.92
C SER A 105 -19.66 -7.36 -14.91
N THR A 106 -20.03 -7.00 -16.15
CA THR A 106 -20.31 -7.98 -17.21
C THR A 106 -19.06 -8.44 -17.95
N GLY A 107 -17.88 -7.90 -17.61
CA GLY A 107 -16.62 -8.14 -18.32
C GLY A 107 -16.47 -7.36 -19.62
N ALA A 108 -17.41 -6.44 -19.94
CA ALA A 108 -17.28 -5.60 -21.12
C ALA A 108 -16.18 -4.56 -20.89
N VAL A 109 -15.27 -4.46 -21.86
CA VAL A 109 -14.18 -3.49 -21.85
C VAL A 109 -14.77 -2.09 -22.08
N ARG A 110 -14.55 -1.18 -21.13
CA ARG A 110 -14.90 0.24 -21.29
C ARG A 110 -13.85 0.96 -22.13
N TRP A 111 -12.58 0.70 -21.82
CA TRP A 111 -11.42 1.19 -22.55
C TRP A 111 -10.20 0.33 -22.23
N GLU A 112 -9.17 0.46 -23.05
CA GLU A 112 -7.89 -0.21 -22.86
C GLU A 112 -6.76 0.73 -23.29
N LEU A 113 -5.73 0.83 -22.45
CA LEU A 113 -4.51 1.57 -22.73
C LEU A 113 -3.34 0.58 -22.80
N ARG A 114 -2.66 0.51 -23.94
CA ARG A 114 -1.51 -0.36 -24.14
C ARG A 114 -0.23 0.34 -23.70
N HIS A 115 0.62 -0.39 -22.99
CA HIS A 115 1.92 0.09 -22.50
C HIS A 115 3.00 -0.98 -22.75
N GLY A 116 4.28 -0.61 -22.67
CA GLY A 116 5.40 -1.53 -22.92
C GLY A 116 5.40 -2.71 -21.95
N CYS A 117 6.05 -3.81 -22.36
CA CYS A 117 6.13 -5.02 -21.55
C CYS A 117 6.87 -4.77 -20.24
N TRP A 118 6.31 -5.24 -19.12
CA TRP A 118 7.07 -5.27 -17.87
C TRP A 118 8.26 -6.25 -17.88
N SER A 119 8.27 -7.23 -18.78
CA SER A 119 9.42 -8.13 -19.00
C SER A 119 10.42 -7.57 -20.03
N ALA A 120 10.72 -6.26 -20.00
CA ALA A 120 11.43 -5.62 -21.13
C ALA A 120 12.88 -6.08 -21.34
N ALA A 121 13.50 -6.71 -20.32
CA ALA A 121 14.81 -7.35 -20.51
C ALA A 121 14.79 -8.43 -21.61
N VAL A 122 13.61 -8.99 -21.90
CA VAL A 122 13.43 -10.09 -22.85
C VAL A 122 12.32 -9.84 -23.88
N CYS A 123 11.41 -8.89 -23.64
CA CYS A 123 10.28 -8.61 -24.52
C CYS A 123 10.15 -7.11 -24.81
N THR A 124 10.51 -6.72 -26.03
CA THR A 124 10.29 -5.36 -26.57
C THR A 124 9.11 -5.31 -27.54
N GLU A 125 8.43 -6.43 -27.74
CA GLU A 125 7.34 -6.57 -28.71
C GLU A 125 6.03 -6.02 -28.15
N ALA A 126 5.27 -5.35 -29.01
CA ALA A 126 3.92 -4.92 -28.69
C ALA A 126 2.93 -6.08 -28.88
N HIS A 127 2.37 -6.57 -27.78
CA HIS A 127 1.37 -7.64 -27.82
C HIS A 127 -0.06 -7.09 -27.94
N ALA A 128 -0.81 -7.61 -28.91
CA ALA A 128 -2.19 -7.16 -29.15
C ALA A 128 -3.20 -7.83 -28.18
N SER A 129 -2.82 -8.94 -27.54
CA SER A 129 -3.70 -9.70 -26.66
C SER A 129 -2.94 -10.55 -25.64
N PHE A 130 -3.60 -10.86 -24.52
CA PHE A 130 -3.03 -11.76 -23.49
C PHE A 130 -2.73 -13.16 -24.04
N SER A 131 -3.54 -13.66 -24.98
CA SER A 131 -3.37 -15.01 -25.56
C SER A 131 -2.03 -15.22 -26.26
N GLU A 132 -1.34 -14.16 -26.67
CA GLU A 132 -0.04 -14.26 -27.33
C GLU A 132 1.09 -14.65 -26.37
N TYR A 133 0.92 -14.42 -25.06
CA TYR A 133 1.95 -14.65 -24.04
C TYR A 133 1.42 -15.38 -22.79
N ALA A 134 0.22 -15.93 -22.85
CA ALA A 134 -0.44 -16.58 -21.70
C ALA A 134 0.37 -17.77 -21.13
N ASP A 135 1.11 -18.47 -21.98
CA ASP A 135 1.93 -19.63 -21.62
C ASP A 135 3.45 -19.30 -21.63
N ASP A 136 3.80 -18.01 -21.77
CA ASP A 136 5.19 -17.59 -21.78
C ASP A 136 5.75 -17.45 -20.36
N TYR A 137 6.89 -18.11 -20.12
CA TYR A 137 7.54 -18.14 -18.81
C TYR A 137 7.98 -16.74 -18.35
N HIS A 138 8.51 -15.93 -19.25
CA HIS A 138 9.05 -14.61 -18.91
C HIS A 138 7.94 -13.61 -18.57
N HIS A 139 6.81 -13.67 -19.26
CA HIS A 139 5.64 -12.85 -18.92
C HIS A 139 4.99 -13.29 -17.61
N GLY A 140 5.06 -14.58 -17.27
CA GLY A 140 4.54 -15.11 -16.00
C GLY A 140 5.33 -14.67 -14.76
N HIS A 141 6.54 -14.14 -14.93
CA HIS A 141 7.42 -13.61 -13.89
C HIS A 141 7.88 -12.19 -14.21
N ALA A 142 7.11 -11.48 -15.03
CA ALA A 142 7.43 -10.10 -15.34
C ALA A 142 7.31 -9.24 -14.08
N ASP A 143 8.05 -8.13 -14.06
CA ASP A 143 7.80 -7.05 -13.13
C ASP A 143 6.37 -6.52 -13.29
N SER A 144 5.97 -5.58 -12.44
CA SER A 144 4.59 -5.07 -12.50
C SER A 144 4.46 -3.61 -12.14
N GLY A 145 3.50 -2.97 -12.80
CA GLY A 145 3.00 -1.66 -12.43
C GLY A 145 1.74 -1.77 -11.56
N SER A 146 1.25 -0.60 -11.17
CA SER A 146 0.03 -0.46 -10.37
C SER A 146 -0.88 0.62 -10.90
N ALA A 147 -2.12 0.60 -10.43
CA ALA A 147 -3.06 1.70 -10.65
C ALA A 147 -3.88 1.95 -9.38
N ALA A 148 -4.37 3.18 -9.22
CA ALA A 148 -5.32 3.53 -8.17
C ALA A 148 -6.20 4.70 -8.59
N PHE A 149 -7.43 4.69 -8.11
CA PHE A 149 -8.36 5.81 -8.28
C PHE A 149 -8.06 6.90 -7.24
N SER A 150 -8.27 8.16 -7.63
CA SER A 150 -8.38 9.27 -6.70
C SER A 150 -9.54 9.05 -5.73
N SER A 151 -9.54 9.76 -4.60
CA SER A 151 -10.55 9.59 -3.56
C SER A 151 -11.99 9.88 -4.00
N ASP A 152 -12.15 10.71 -5.03
CA ASP A 152 -13.44 11.02 -5.65
C ASP A 152 -13.74 10.21 -6.91
N GLY A 153 -12.83 9.33 -7.32
CA GLY A 153 -12.96 8.44 -8.48
C GLY A 153 -12.89 9.13 -9.84
N LYS A 154 -12.55 10.43 -9.89
CA LYS A 154 -12.50 11.20 -11.15
C LYS A 154 -11.18 11.10 -11.88
N LEU A 155 -10.12 10.65 -11.20
CA LEU A 155 -8.81 10.43 -11.79
C LEU A 155 -8.40 8.99 -11.54
N LEU A 156 -7.73 8.40 -12.52
CA LEU A 156 -7.00 7.16 -12.37
C LEU A 156 -5.50 7.46 -12.50
N TRP A 157 -4.73 7.08 -11.50
CA TRP A 157 -3.28 7.12 -11.53
C TRP A 157 -2.75 5.75 -11.92
N ALA A 158 -1.77 5.69 -12.81
CA ALA A 158 -1.20 4.41 -13.25
C ALA A 158 0.31 4.49 -13.47
N HIS A 159 1.03 3.51 -12.92
CA HIS A 159 2.45 3.30 -13.17
C HIS A 159 2.57 2.25 -14.28
N VAL A 160 3.15 2.64 -15.41
CA VAL A 160 3.26 1.83 -16.63
C VAL A 160 4.63 2.01 -17.28
N ARG A 161 4.95 1.20 -18.28
CA ARG A 161 6.11 1.41 -19.14
C ARG A 161 5.71 2.05 -20.46
N ASN A 162 6.47 3.02 -20.95
CA ASN A 162 6.18 3.60 -22.25
C ASN A 162 6.43 2.58 -23.40
N HIS A 163 5.93 2.90 -24.59
CA HIS A 163 6.16 2.13 -25.82
C HIS A 163 7.27 2.75 -26.71
N ALA A 164 7.91 3.82 -26.27
CA ALA A 164 8.54 4.77 -27.19
C ALA A 164 10.05 4.53 -27.38
N GLY A 165 10.42 3.91 -28.51
CA GLY A 165 11.79 3.96 -29.05
C GLY A 165 12.81 3.09 -28.31
N ASP A 166 14.10 3.45 -28.46
CA ASP A 166 15.23 2.73 -27.85
C ASP A 166 15.34 2.97 -26.32
N ASP A 167 14.61 3.95 -25.77
CA ASP A 167 14.60 4.33 -24.35
C ASP A 167 13.24 3.96 -23.71
N VAL A 168 13.07 2.67 -23.37
CA VAL A 168 11.90 2.19 -22.63
C VAL A 168 11.98 2.68 -21.18
N GLU A 169 11.13 3.64 -20.82
CA GLU A 169 11.08 4.25 -19.48
C GLU A 169 9.77 3.92 -18.76
N GLU A 170 9.82 3.99 -17.44
CA GLU A 170 8.64 3.95 -16.57
C GLU A 170 7.99 5.33 -16.47
N GLU A 171 6.67 5.36 -16.58
CA GLU A 171 5.84 6.55 -16.56
C GLU A 171 4.74 6.45 -15.50
N TRP A 172 4.46 7.58 -14.86
CA TRP A 172 3.31 7.78 -14.02
C TRP A 172 2.27 8.63 -14.74
N LEU A 173 1.15 8.00 -15.08
CA LEU A 173 0.06 8.58 -15.85
C LEU A 173 -1.06 9.04 -14.94
N ILE A 174 -1.74 10.11 -15.36
CA ILE A 174 -3.10 10.43 -14.91
C ILE A 174 -4.03 10.25 -16.09
N ILE A 175 -5.10 9.50 -15.87
CA ILE A 175 -6.02 9.02 -16.88
C ILE A 175 -7.44 9.40 -16.47
N ASP A 176 -8.25 9.86 -17.43
CA ASP A 176 -9.70 9.98 -17.25
C ASP A 176 -10.31 8.57 -17.19
N PRO A 177 -10.88 8.16 -16.04
CA PRO A 177 -11.42 6.82 -15.89
C PRO A 177 -12.67 6.55 -16.74
N ALA A 178 -13.32 7.59 -17.29
CA ALA A 178 -14.53 7.43 -18.11
C ALA A 178 -14.21 6.79 -19.47
N ASP A 179 -13.11 7.20 -20.12
CA ASP A 179 -12.79 6.80 -21.49
C ASP A 179 -11.33 6.37 -21.72
N GLY A 180 -10.48 6.43 -20.69
CA GLY A 180 -9.08 6.02 -20.78
C GLY A 180 -8.16 7.07 -21.39
N THR A 181 -8.63 8.32 -21.55
CA THR A 181 -7.80 9.42 -22.06
C THR A 181 -6.68 9.75 -21.09
N VAL A 182 -5.43 9.72 -21.56
CA VAL A 182 -4.27 10.16 -20.76
C VAL A 182 -4.30 11.70 -20.67
N LEU A 183 -4.49 12.21 -19.47
CA LEU A 183 -4.49 13.65 -19.15
C LEU A 183 -3.06 14.19 -19.01
N THR A 184 -2.16 13.38 -18.44
CA THR A 184 -0.74 13.73 -18.28
C THR A 184 0.15 12.52 -18.07
N ARG A 185 1.46 12.76 -18.11
CA ARG A 185 2.50 11.79 -17.81
C ARG A 185 3.71 12.45 -17.15
N ALA A 186 4.39 11.72 -16.31
CA ALA A 186 5.71 12.05 -15.80
C ALA A 186 6.59 10.79 -15.83
N GLY A 187 7.86 10.92 -16.20
CA GLY A 187 8.82 9.84 -16.01
C GLY A 187 9.07 9.61 -14.52
N THR A 188 9.13 8.36 -14.09
CA THR A 188 9.44 7.99 -12.70
C THR A 188 10.94 8.03 -12.42
N MET A 189 11.75 7.84 -13.48
CA MET A 189 13.19 7.62 -13.42
C MET A 189 13.54 6.41 -12.53
N THR A 190 12.76 5.33 -12.66
CA THR A 190 12.89 4.07 -11.92
C THR A 190 13.05 2.87 -12.84
N VAL A 191 13.49 1.75 -12.26
CA VAL A 191 13.47 0.39 -12.81
C VAL A 191 12.76 -0.51 -11.80
N GLY A 192 11.44 -0.45 -11.79
CA GLY A 192 10.58 -1.11 -10.82
C GLY A 192 10.37 -2.59 -11.10
N SER A 193 10.53 -3.41 -10.06
CA SER A 193 10.05 -4.78 -9.99
C SER A 193 8.58 -4.89 -9.57
N GLY A 194 8.07 -3.86 -8.89
CA GLY A 194 6.69 -3.76 -8.45
C GLY A 194 6.38 -2.34 -7.99
N SER A 195 5.09 -1.99 -7.88
CA SER A 195 4.70 -0.70 -7.31
C SER A 195 3.39 -0.73 -6.57
N SER A 196 3.20 0.23 -5.66
CA SER A 196 1.97 0.39 -4.87
C SER A 196 1.57 1.86 -4.77
N HIS A 197 0.30 2.15 -5.03
CA HIS A 197 -0.28 3.48 -4.92
C HIS A 197 -0.95 3.68 -3.56
N PHE A 198 -0.83 4.90 -3.02
CA PHE A 198 -1.40 5.32 -1.74
C PHE A 198 -2.30 6.55 -1.96
N PRO A 199 -3.63 6.35 -2.09
CA PRO A 199 -4.55 7.45 -2.32
C PRO A 199 -4.56 8.46 -1.17
N HIS A 200 -4.53 9.74 -1.53
CA HIS A 200 -4.66 10.83 -0.60
C HIS A 200 -6.13 11.30 -0.50
N PRO A 201 -6.62 11.79 0.67
CA PRO A 201 -7.99 12.28 0.82
C PRO A 201 -8.37 13.41 -0.15
N ASN A 202 -7.47 14.35 -0.41
CA ASN A 202 -7.56 15.26 -1.56
C ASN A 202 -7.23 14.49 -2.86
N PRO A 203 -8.17 14.41 -3.83
CA PRO A 203 -8.02 13.61 -5.05
C PRO A 203 -6.92 14.10 -6.00
N ALA A 204 -6.40 15.31 -5.80
CA ALA A 204 -5.29 15.87 -6.56
C ALA A 204 -3.93 15.25 -6.21
N TYR A 205 -3.84 14.50 -5.11
CA TYR A 205 -2.59 13.90 -4.63
C TYR A 205 -2.63 12.38 -4.71
N MET A 206 -1.46 11.79 -4.91
CA MET A 206 -1.25 10.34 -4.88
C MET A 206 0.17 10.05 -4.44
N GLY A 207 0.35 9.08 -3.55
CA GLY A 207 1.65 8.49 -3.26
C GLY A 207 1.90 7.25 -4.13
N LEU A 208 3.15 7.00 -4.46
CA LEU A 208 3.60 5.81 -5.17
C LEU A 208 4.92 5.35 -4.57
N THR A 209 5.00 4.10 -4.17
CA THR A 209 6.29 3.43 -3.95
C THR A 209 6.56 2.52 -5.13
N VAL A 210 7.78 2.60 -5.65
CA VAL A 210 8.30 1.68 -6.66
C VAL A 210 9.38 0.84 -5.99
N GLY A 211 9.23 -0.48 -5.97
CA GLY A 211 10.27 -1.38 -5.49
C GLY A 211 11.24 -1.68 -6.62
N GLU A 212 12.52 -1.31 -6.49
CA GLU A 212 13.57 -1.57 -7.50
C GLU A 212 14.52 -2.72 -7.05
N GLY A 213 14.08 -3.55 -6.09
CA GLY A 213 14.88 -4.59 -5.47
C GLY A 213 15.62 -4.12 -4.22
N GLU A 214 16.71 -4.80 -3.85
CA GLU A 214 17.48 -4.53 -2.61
C GLU A 214 18.28 -3.21 -2.64
N GLU A 215 18.33 -2.52 -3.78
CA GLU A 215 19.27 -1.41 -4.02
C GLU A 215 18.61 -0.04 -3.97
N SER A 216 17.33 0.08 -4.38
CA SER A 216 16.53 1.30 -4.20
C SER A 216 15.03 1.00 -4.22
N SER A 217 14.25 1.85 -3.57
CA SER A 217 12.80 1.83 -3.68
C SER A 217 12.29 3.23 -3.36
N PRO A 218 12.09 4.13 -4.33
CA PRO A 218 11.74 5.51 -4.04
C PRO A 218 10.25 5.69 -3.76
N VAL A 219 9.93 6.67 -2.93
CA VAL A 219 8.60 7.31 -2.90
C VAL A 219 8.55 8.39 -3.97
N LEU A 220 7.47 8.37 -4.76
CA LEU A 220 7.04 9.45 -5.62
C LEU A 220 5.75 10.04 -5.04
N TRP A 221 5.76 11.34 -4.73
CA TRP A 221 4.61 12.08 -4.23
C TRP A 221 4.10 13.02 -5.33
N GLY A 222 2.95 12.69 -5.91
CA GLY A 222 2.37 13.37 -7.05
C GLY A 222 1.30 14.38 -6.64
N HIS A 223 1.29 15.55 -7.29
CA HIS A 223 0.23 16.55 -7.20
C HIS A 223 -0.19 17.02 -8.59
N TRP A 224 -1.50 16.96 -8.88
CA TRP A 224 -2.12 17.41 -10.12
C TRP A 224 -3.01 18.62 -9.90
N ASP A 225 -2.65 19.76 -10.49
CA ASP A 225 -3.41 21.01 -10.35
C ASP A 225 -4.53 21.19 -11.40
N GLY A 226 -4.73 20.20 -12.27
CA GLY A 226 -5.64 20.28 -13.43
C GLY A 226 -4.94 20.45 -14.77
N GLU A 227 -3.67 20.87 -14.77
CA GLU A 227 -2.88 21.12 -15.98
C GLU A 227 -1.51 20.44 -15.92
N ARG A 228 -0.85 20.47 -14.75
CA ARG A 228 0.51 19.98 -14.56
C ARG A 228 0.60 18.99 -13.41
N LEU A 229 1.27 17.86 -13.66
CA LEU A 229 1.70 16.92 -12.64
C LEU A 229 3.06 17.37 -12.10
N THR A 230 3.12 17.64 -10.80
CA THR A 230 4.38 17.84 -10.07
C THR A 230 4.68 16.59 -9.26
N VAL A 231 5.90 16.08 -9.35
CA VAL A 231 6.34 14.88 -8.62
C VAL A 231 7.52 15.25 -7.73
N GLN A 232 7.38 14.98 -6.44
CA GLN A 232 8.49 15.00 -5.49
C GLN A 232 8.99 13.58 -5.28
N ARG A 233 10.31 13.40 -5.20
CA ARG A 233 10.96 12.09 -5.09
C ARG A 233 11.78 11.98 -3.81
N PHE A 234 11.64 10.85 -3.13
CA PHE A 234 12.39 10.45 -1.95
C PHE A 234 13.09 9.14 -2.29
N VAL A 235 14.42 9.16 -2.41
CA VAL A 235 15.18 8.11 -3.12
C VAL A 235 15.43 6.84 -2.32
N GLU A 236 15.43 6.91 -1.00
CA GLU A 236 15.82 5.83 -0.08
C GLU A 236 14.71 5.53 0.92
N GLU A 237 13.45 5.77 0.53
CA GLU A 237 12.30 5.68 1.40
C GLU A 237 11.16 4.88 0.76
N VAL A 238 10.48 4.08 1.59
CA VAL A 238 9.28 3.32 1.24
C VAL A 238 8.07 3.95 1.93
N LEU A 239 7.01 4.22 1.19
CA LEU A 239 5.77 4.81 1.71
C LEU A 239 4.94 3.73 2.40
N LEU A 240 4.52 4.00 3.62
CA LEU A 240 3.77 3.06 4.45
C LEU A 240 2.29 3.44 4.56
N ALA A 241 1.99 4.71 4.79
CA ALA A 241 0.60 5.17 4.96
C ALA A 241 0.45 6.69 4.79
N VAL A 242 -0.77 7.13 4.49
CA VAL A 242 -1.20 8.54 4.46
C VAL A 242 -2.23 8.76 5.56
N SER A 243 -2.15 9.89 6.26
CA SER A 243 -3.08 10.20 7.37
C SER A 243 -4.51 10.48 6.86
N PRO A 244 -5.56 10.28 7.69
CA PRO A 244 -6.95 10.50 7.28
C PRO A 244 -7.26 11.94 6.89
N SER A 245 -6.61 12.92 7.51
CA SER A 245 -6.69 14.34 7.09
C SER A 245 -5.95 14.62 5.77
N GLY A 246 -4.98 13.76 5.42
CA GLY A 246 -4.05 14.01 4.33
C GLY A 246 -2.94 14.99 4.69
N GLU A 247 -2.82 15.46 5.94
CA GLU A 247 -1.76 16.42 6.30
C GLU A 247 -0.37 15.76 6.37
N HIS A 248 -0.31 14.44 6.55
CA HIS A 248 0.93 13.72 6.76
C HIS A 248 0.97 12.39 6.00
N PHE A 249 2.19 11.92 5.75
CA PHE A 249 2.44 10.54 5.35
C PHE A 249 3.65 9.98 6.10
N LEU A 250 3.68 8.65 6.23
CA LEU A 250 4.72 7.91 6.94
C LEU A 250 5.54 7.10 5.95
N THR A 251 6.86 7.19 6.05
CA THR A 251 7.80 6.38 5.28
C THR A 251 8.77 5.63 6.21
N THR A 252 9.53 4.69 5.65
CA THR A 252 10.70 4.09 6.31
C THR A 252 11.86 3.98 5.33
N ASP A 253 13.10 3.98 5.83
CA ASP A 253 14.27 3.78 4.99
C ASP A 253 14.40 2.32 4.48
N LEU A 254 15.27 2.12 3.48
CA LEU A 254 15.57 0.80 2.89
C LEU A 254 16.21 -0.22 3.86
N GLY A 255 16.66 0.23 5.03
CA GLY A 255 17.13 -0.62 6.09
C GLY A 255 16.06 -0.94 7.13
N GLN A 256 14.87 -0.35 7.00
CA GLN A 256 13.76 -0.44 7.95
C GLN A 256 14.12 0.05 9.36
N TRP A 257 15.11 0.94 9.47
CA TRP A 257 15.62 1.37 10.77
C TRP A 257 14.78 2.49 11.38
N THR A 258 14.29 3.40 10.55
CA THR A 258 13.65 4.63 11.00
C THR A 258 12.30 4.81 10.33
N LEU A 259 11.28 5.20 11.11
CA LEU A 259 10.05 5.76 10.58
C LEU A 259 10.20 7.27 10.42
N TYR A 260 9.79 7.82 9.29
CA TYR A 260 9.80 9.27 9.04
C TYR A 260 8.37 9.76 8.84
N LEU A 261 8.03 10.84 9.54
CA LEU A 261 6.77 11.55 9.32
C LEU A 261 7.05 12.77 8.44
N HIS A 262 6.38 12.82 7.30
CA HIS A 262 6.47 13.93 6.37
C HIS A 262 5.19 14.74 6.38
N ARG A 263 5.33 16.05 6.12
CA ARG A 263 4.19 16.90 5.75
C ARG A 263 3.81 16.61 4.30
N ALA A 264 2.53 16.42 4.02
CA ALA A 264 2.07 16.04 2.69
C ALA A 264 2.10 17.17 1.65
N ASP A 265 2.11 18.45 2.08
CA ASP A 265 2.04 19.60 1.17
C ASP A 265 3.33 19.81 0.36
N ASP A 266 4.49 19.62 0.99
CA ASP A 266 5.81 19.88 0.44
C ASP A 266 6.83 18.77 0.75
N GLY A 267 6.38 17.68 1.37
CA GLY A 267 7.20 16.51 1.65
C GLY A 267 8.26 16.72 2.74
N MET A 268 8.25 17.86 3.43
CA MET A 268 9.21 18.14 4.49
C MET A 268 9.14 17.06 5.57
N GLU A 269 10.27 16.41 5.85
CA GLU A 269 10.41 15.57 7.03
C GLU A 269 10.20 16.43 8.28
N LEU A 270 9.27 16.02 9.13
CA LEU A 270 8.93 16.72 10.36
C LEU A 270 9.62 16.08 11.56
N ARG A 271 9.65 14.74 11.61
CA ARG A 271 10.09 13.93 12.75
C ARG A 271 10.45 12.52 12.30
N GLN A 272 11.18 11.82 13.16
CA GLN A 272 11.57 10.43 12.94
C GLN A 272 11.48 9.59 14.22
N LEU A 273 11.40 8.27 14.08
CA LEU A 273 11.45 7.28 15.16
C LEU A 273 12.34 6.09 14.76
N ASP A 274 13.47 5.94 15.45
CA ASP A 274 14.38 4.81 15.27
C ASP A 274 13.84 3.55 15.96
N ALA A 275 13.89 2.41 15.26
CA ALA A 275 13.38 1.12 15.71
C ALA A 275 14.19 0.57 16.89
N GLU A 276 15.53 0.66 16.83
CA GLU A 276 16.45 0.14 17.84
C GLU A 276 16.35 0.93 19.14
N GLU A 277 16.15 2.25 19.06
CA GLU A 277 15.96 3.11 20.23
C GLU A 277 14.56 2.97 20.85
N ALA A 278 13.52 2.82 20.03
CA ALA A 278 12.14 2.89 20.49
C ALA A 278 11.59 1.54 20.95
N VAL A 279 11.89 0.47 20.22
CA VAL A 279 11.24 -0.82 20.39
C VAL A 279 12.06 -1.72 21.32
N PRO A 280 11.45 -2.28 22.38
CA PRO A 280 12.16 -3.22 23.25
C PRO A 280 12.67 -4.45 22.48
N HIS A 281 13.96 -4.76 22.68
CA HIS A 281 14.56 -5.97 22.10
C HIS A 281 13.93 -7.24 22.68
N PRO A 282 13.73 -8.28 21.85
CA PRO A 282 13.40 -9.61 22.34
C PRO A 282 14.53 -10.16 23.22
N ALA A 283 14.18 -10.84 24.32
CA ALA A 283 15.12 -11.17 25.39
C ALA A 283 16.16 -12.26 25.05
N ASN A 284 16.10 -12.90 23.87
CA ASN A 284 16.78 -14.17 23.59
C ASN A 284 17.50 -14.28 22.23
N GLU A 285 17.76 -13.18 21.52
CA GLU A 285 18.34 -13.24 20.16
C GLU A 285 19.69 -12.50 20.09
N ASP A 286 20.74 -13.24 19.72
CA ASP A 286 22.14 -12.78 19.68
C ASP A 286 22.46 -11.88 18.46
N ASP A 287 21.53 -11.70 17.51
CA ASP A 287 21.69 -10.81 16.34
C ASP A 287 20.34 -10.37 15.71
N ASP A 288 19.45 -9.76 16.49
CA ASP A 288 18.16 -9.29 15.94
C ASP A 288 17.99 -7.79 16.22
N ARG A 289 18.57 -6.97 15.33
CA ARG A 289 18.22 -5.55 15.26
C ARG A 289 16.73 -5.42 14.96
N VAL A 290 16.04 -4.56 15.69
CA VAL A 290 14.62 -4.32 15.44
C VAL A 290 14.47 -3.48 14.18
N ARG A 291 13.52 -3.87 13.33
CA ARG A 291 13.19 -3.21 12.07
C ARG A 291 11.70 -2.96 11.97
N TRP A 292 11.31 -1.82 11.40
CA TRP A 292 9.94 -1.56 10.98
C TRP A 292 9.56 -2.45 9.79
N ASP A 293 8.29 -2.76 9.57
CA ASP A 293 7.86 -3.57 8.41
C ASP A 293 7.38 -2.66 7.27
N TYR A 294 7.83 -2.95 6.03
CA TYR A 294 7.50 -2.22 4.80
C TYR A 294 6.01 -2.20 4.44
N GLU A 295 5.22 -3.14 4.93
CA GLU A 295 3.79 -3.20 4.66
C GLU A 295 2.92 -2.78 5.86
N ALA A 296 3.57 -2.35 6.96
CA ALA A 296 2.95 -2.31 8.27
C ALA A 296 2.75 -0.89 8.80
N ALA A 297 1.86 -0.13 8.17
CA ALA A 297 1.32 1.07 8.78
C ALA A 297 -0.16 1.28 8.47
N ALA A 298 -0.88 1.73 9.49
CA ALA A 298 -2.23 2.24 9.36
C ALA A 298 -2.39 3.50 10.21
N PHE A 299 -3.05 4.52 9.66
CA PHE A 299 -3.52 5.66 10.44
C PHE A 299 -5.03 5.52 10.73
N PRO A 300 -5.43 4.90 11.85
CA PRO A 300 -6.83 5.01 12.28
C PRO A 300 -7.20 6.47 12.62
N TYR A 301 -6.25 7.28 13.09
CA TYR A 301 -6.48 8.68 13.46
C TYR A 301 -5.26 9.54 13.09
N ASP A 302 -5.43 10.85 12.91
CA ASP A 302 -4.30 11.77 12.62
C ASP A 302 -3.25 11.85 13.74
N ASP A 303 -3.63 11.47 14.96
CA ASP A 303 -2.76 11.47 16.14
C ASP A 303 -2.35 10.04 16.55
N THR A 304 -2.59 9.04 15.70
CA THR A 304 -2.28 7.65 16.01
C THR A 304 -1.96 6.85 14.76
N ALA A 305 -0.72 6.34 14.71
CA ALA A 305 -0.33 5.31 13.76
C ALA A 305 -0.25 3.95 14.48
N VAL A 306 -0.72 2.90 13.81
CA VAL A 306 -0.46 1.51 14.15
C VAL A 306 0.62 1.03 13.19
N VAL A 307 1.79 0.66 13.71
CA VAL A 307 2.95 0.24 12.90
C VAL A 307 3.42 -1.14 13.32
N GLY A 308 3.94 -1.93 12.38
CA GLY A 308 4.51 -3.25 12.66
C GLY A 308 6.04 -3.22 12.64
N THR A 309 6.64 -4.14 13.40
CA THR A 309 8.05 -4.52 13.19
C THR A 309 8.10 -5.81 12.40
N GLU A 310 9.20 -6.05 11.67
CA GLU A 310 9.44 -7.27 10.89
C GLU A 310 9.13 -8.53 11.73
N ASP A 311 8.53 -9.54 11.08
CA ASP A 311 7.96 -10.71 11.73
C ASP A 311 9.03 -11.55 12.45
N TYR A 312 8.85 -11.69 13.76
CA TYR A 312 9.65 -12.60 14.59
C TYR A 312 8.99 -13.99 14.63
N PRO A 313 9.74 -15.05 14.98
CA PRO A 313 9.18 -16.39 15.15
C PRO A 313 7.98 -16.46 16.11
N GLU A 314 7.88 -15.49 17.03
CA GLU A 314 6.81 -15.36 18.03
C GLU A 314 5.52 -14.74 17.47
N GLY A 315 5.52 -14.26 16.23
CA GLY A 315 4.41 -13.61 15.53
C GLY A 315 4.55 -12.09 15.41
N PRO A 316 3.62 -11.44 14.68
CA PRO A 316 3.70 -10.01 14.38
C PRO A 316 3.58 -9.15 15.65
N ARG A 317 4.41 -8.11 15.72
CA ARG A 317 4.37 -7.12 16.80
C ARG A 317 3.93 -5.77 16.25
N HIS A 318 2.74 -5.34 16.66
CA HIS A 318 2.18 -4.04 16.29
C HIS A 318 2.32 -3.05 17.44
N TRP A 319 2.57 -1.79 17.12
CA TRP A 319 2.86 -0.73 18.07
C TRP A 319 2.00 0.49 17.78
N LEU A 320 1.66 1.23 18.83
CA LEU A 320 1.05 2.55 18.69
C LEU A 320 2.12 3.63 18.75
N VAL A 321 2.15 4.47 17.72
CA VAL A 321 2.99 5.67 17.64
C VAL A 321 2.10 6.90 17.57
N ASP A 322 2.41 7.93 18.36
CA ASP A 322 1.83 9.27 18.17
C ASP A 322 2.63 10.03 17.11
N PRO A 323 2.06 10.28 15.91
CA PRO A 323 2.76 10.98 14.84
C PRO A 323 3.21 12.39 15.25
N ARG A 324 2.47 13.08 16.12
CA ARG A 324 2.79 14.47 16.51
C ARG A 324 4.10 14.58 17.27
N THR A 325 4.49 13.51 17.96
CA THR A 325 5.69 13.46 18.79
C THR A 325 6.68 12.40 18.31
N MET A 326 6.24 11.49 17.43
CA MET A 326 6.91 10.23 17.11
C MET A 326 7.22 9.40 18.36
N ALA A 327 6.38 9.48 19.40
CA ALA A 327 6.56 8.69 20.61
C ALA A 327 5.87 7.32 20.51
N LEU A 328 6.59 6.27 20.90
CA LEU A 328 6.04 4.92 21.06
C LEU A 328 5.19 4.84 22.34
N HIS A 329 3.89 4.58 22.21
CA HIS A 329 2.97 4.49 23.35
C HIS A 329 2.90 3.09 23.96
N GLY A 330 3.13 2.05 23.16
CA GLY A 330 3.04 0.68 23.62
C GLY A 330 2.74 -0.32 22.53
N GLN A 331 2.85 -1.60 22.86
CA GLN A 331 2.51 -2.70 21.96
C GLN A 331 1.00 -2.90 21.95
N VAL A 332 0.43 -3.19 20.79
CA VAL A 332 -0.98 -3.52 20.64
C VAL A 332 -1.24 -4.94 21.14
N ALA A 333 -2.12 -5.07 22.12
CA ALA A 333 -2.58 -6.35 22.64
C ALA A 333 -3.89 -6.76 21.95
N TYR A 334 -3.84 -7.81 21.15
CA TYR A 334 -5.01 -8.39 20.51
C TYR A 334 -5.70 -9.43 21.41
N PRO A 335 -7.05 -9.53 21.38
CA PRO A 335 -7.79 -10.53 22.16
C PRO A 335 -7.57 -11.97 21.67
N PHE A 336 -7.01 -12.14 20.48
CA PHE A 336 -6.61 -13.42 19.89
C PHE A 336 -5.40 -13.21 18.96
N PRO A 337 -4.64 -14.26 18.62
CA PRO A 337 -3.47 -14.14 17.76
C PRO A 337 -3.82 -13.51 16.40
N VAL A 338 -2.95 -12.62 15.92
CA VAL A 338 -3.06 -11.99 14.59
C VAL A 338 -1.90 -12.42 13.70
N SER A 339 -2.04 -12.20 12.40
CA SER A 339 -1.03 -12.53 11.39
C SER A 339 -0.84 -11.38 10.42
N GLY A 340 0.39 -11.22 9.95
CA GLY A 340 0.77 -10.20 8.99
C GLY A 340 0.61 -8.75 9.50
N PRO A 341 0.86 -7.78 8.61
CA PRO A 341 0.93 -6.37 8.97
C PRO A 341 -0.45 -5.75 9.28
N PRO A 342 -0.49 -4.68 10.11
CA PRO A 342 -1.67 -3.85 10.26
C PRO A 342 -1.85 -2.97 9.02
N ARG A 343 -3.02 -3.05 8.38
CA ARG A 343 -3.35 -2.27 7.18
C ARG A 343 -4.53 -1.35 7.42
N SER A 344 -4.55 -0.20 6.76
CA SER A 344 -5.63 0.79 6.96
C SER A 344 -7.00 0.26 6.54
N ALA A 345 -8.01 0.43 7.39
CA ALA A 345 -9.41 0.18 7.04
C ALA A 345 -10.22 1.48 6.92
N GLY A 346 -9.51 2.62 6.85
CA GLY A 346 -10.09 3.96 6.88
C GLY A 346 -10.12 4.56 8.27
N GLN A 347 -10.74 5.74 8.38
CA GLN A 347 -10.77 6.49 9.63
C GLN A 347 -11.40 5.68 10.76
N GLY A 348 -10.67 5.56 11.85
CA GLY A 348 -11.08 4.90 13.08
C GLY A 348 -10.84 3.41 13.13
N ALA A 349 -10.24 2.79 12.10
CA ALA A 349 -10.01 1.35 12.07
C ALA A 349 -8.76 0.93 11.29
N TRP A 350 -8.24 -0.25 11.63
CA TRP A 350 -7.27 -0.99 10.82
C TRP A 350 -7.72 -2.45 10.72
N TYR A 351 -7.09 -3.22 9.84
CA TYR A 351 -7.34 -4.64 9.70
C TYR A 351 -6.06 -5.46 9.71
N THR A 352 -6.21 -6.74 10.06
CA THR A 352 -5.22 -7.79 9.82
C THR A 352 -5.89 -8.93 9.05
N VAL A 353 -5.11 -9.67 8.27
CA VAL A 353 -5.61 -10.85 7.55
C VAL A 353 -5.33 -12.09 8.40
N SER A 354 -6.28 -13.02 8.44
CA SER A 354 -6.07 -14.33 9.09
C SER A 354 -4.92 -15.10 8.42
N ALA A 355 -4.22 -15.95 9.18
CA ALA A 355 -3.08 -16.73 8.67
C ALA A 355 -3.44 -17.60 7.44
N ASP A 356 -4.66 -18.14 7.40
CA ASP A 356 -5.17 -18.94 6.29
C ASP A 356 -5.82 -18.12 5.16
N GLN A 357 -5.82 -16.79 5.31
CA GLN A 357 -6.38 -15.81 4.39
C GLN A 357 -7.88 -15.98 4.11
N THR A 358 -8.60 -16.75 4.93
CA THR A 358 -10.05 -16.99 4.75
C THR A 358 -10.92 -15.86 5.28
N CYS A 359 -10.36 -14.98 6.10
CA CYS A 359 -11.03 -13.79 6.62
C CYS A 359 -10.05 -12.67 6.95
N LEU A 360 -10.60 -11.48 7.19
CA LEU A 360 -9.90 -10.38 7.85
C LEU A 360 -10.58 -10.03 9.18
N HIS A 361 -9.80 -9.44 10.08
CA HIS A 361 -10.28 -8.93 11.35
C HIS A 361 -10.15 -7.41 11.34
N LEU A 362 -11.26 -6.73 11.60
CA LEU A 362 -11.32 -5.28 11.78
C LEU A 362 -11.10 -4.93 13.25
N TRP A 363 -10.27 -3.92 13.47
CA TRP A 363 -9.81 -3.48 14.77
C TRP A 363 -9.99 -1.99 14.92
N ASN A 364 -10.18 -1.56 16.17
CA ASN A 364 -9.97 -0.17 16.52
C ASN A 364 -9.41 -0.03 17.94
N LEU A 365 -9.14 1.22 18.34
CA LEU A 365 -8.84 1.52 19.73
C LEU A 365 -10.14 1.63 20.54
N PRO A 366 -10.13 1.19 21.82
CA PRO A 366 -11.18 1.56 22.77
C PRO A 366 -11.29 3.09 22.81
N HIS A 367 -12.50 3.63 22.89
CA HIS A 367 -12.73 5.07 22.86
C HIS A 367 -11.76 5.82 23.77
N ARG A 368 -11.01 6.77 23.19
CA ARG A 368 -10.35 7.83 23.94
C ARG A 368 -11.48 8.75 24.44
N GLU A 369 -11.68 8.80 25.76
CA GLU A 369 -12.57 9.79 26.39
C GLU A 369 -12.09 11.22 26.13
#